data_AF-A0AAD7CNR8-F1
#
_entry.id   AF-A0AAD7CNR8-F1
#
_cell.length_a   1.000
_cell.length_b   1.000
_cell.length_c   1.000
_cell.angle_alpha   90.00
_cell.angle_beta   90.00
_cell.angle_gamma   90.00
#
_symmetry.space_group_name_H-M   'P 1'
#
loop_
_entity.id
_entity.type
_entity.pdbx_description
1 polymer ?
#
loop_
_entity_poly.entity_id
_entity_poly.type
_entity_poly.pdbx_seq_one_letter_code
_entity_poly.pdbx_strand_id
1 'polypeptide(L)'
;MSSPKYVFAHFMVGNTYPYSINDWAADIEEASANDIDGFALNVGKEPWQQDRVATCFAAAARASAPFALFLSFDMSSIPSASPGDVELLRSYLAAFGSHPRMFRYRGKVLVSTFAGEGSTFGRGARDAWAFAKDAMQDVVPIYFVPALFVDPTRYPEIPALDGVFNWNGGWPLHLTPAHPRREIESPVLDTDRHHLSNLSSAQTFMAAVSPWFFTHYGPDSWDKNWIYRGDDWLFARRWEQLIEMRARVDIVQVISWNDYGESHYICPTVRGAQPASHAWVDGFPHGAWLRLNSFFARAFKDGAYPPIQKDTIFLWGRPHPRAAHAPEAVPRPRNWELTDNVFWVVVLCTAPASVSLYAGDDDERTFEVGAGMSKLSRSLVVGKGMRATVRRRGVVVVECNADGFEFVGRPNVYNFNAFTAMA
;
A
#
# COMPACT_ATOMS: atom_id res chain seq x y z
N MET A 1 21.27 15.15 15.01
CA MET A 1 20.48 13.91 15.20
C MET A 1 19.67 13.69 13.93
N SER A 2 19.59 12.46 13.40
CA SER A 2 18.75 12.15 12.23
C SER A 2 17.28 12.43 12.55
N SER A 3 16.52 12.96 11.59
CA SER A 3 15.05 13.05 11.70
C SER A 3 14.47 11.65 11.96
N PRO A 4 13.50 11.48 12.87
CA PRO A 4 12.77 10.23 13.04
C PRO A 4 12.10 9.78 11.73
N LYS A 5 11.96 8.47 11.56
CA LYS A 5 11.33 7.86 10.39
C LYS A 5 10.06 7.15 10.80
N TYR A 6 9.03 7.27 9.98
CA TYR A 6 7.71 6.74 10.28
C TYR A 6 7.16 5.93 9.12
N VAL A 7 6.47 4.84 9.45
CA VAL A 7 5.76 4.00 8.48
C VAL A 7 4.30 3.94 8.89
N PHE A 8 3.41 4.43 8.04
CA PHE A 8 1.97 4.38 8.24
C PHE A 8 1.34 3.46 7.20
N ALA A 9 0.19 2.88 7.50
CA ALA A 9 -0.63 2.22 6.49
C ALA A 9 -1.86 3.08 6.15
N HIS A 10 -2.17 3.18 4.85
CA HIS A 10 -3.39 3.80 4.38
C HIS A 10 -4.60 2.96 4.80
N PHE A 11 -5.60 3.57 5.42
CA PHE A 11 -6.75 2.84 5.95
C PHE A 11 -8.05 3.42 5.40
N MET A 12 -8.78 2.63 4.61
CA MET A 12 -10.08 3.00 4.05
C MET A 12 -11.15 2.96 5.15
N VAL A 13 -11.49 4.12 5.73
CA VAL A 13 -12.57 4.19 6.73
C VAL A 13 -13.92 3.85 6.10
N GLY A 14 -14.09 4.07 4.79
CA GLY A 14 -15.23 3.63 4.01
C GLY A 14 -15.56 2.13 4.14
N ASN A 15 -14.58 1.29 4.45
CA ASN A 15 -14.77 -0.17 4.62
C ASN A 15 -15.16 -0.55 6.06
N THR A 16 -15.30 0.42 6.96
CA THR A 16 -15.43 0.18 8.41
C THR A 16 -16.84 0.40 8.95
N TYR A 17 -17.85 0.58 8.12
CA TYR A 17 -19.25 0.71 8.57
C TYR A 17 -19.63 -0.34 9.66
N PRO A 18 -19.35 -1.64 9.47
CA PRO A 18 -19.69 -2.65 10.48
C PRO A 18 -18.67 -2.78 11.64
N TYR A 19 -17.57 -2.01 11.67
CA TYR A 19 -16.53 -2.19 12.68
C TYR A 19 -17.03 -1.88 14.09
N SER A 20 -16.67 -2.76 15.00
CA SER A 20 -16.66 -2.52 16.43
C SER A 20 -15.31 -1.97 16.90
N ILE A 21 -15.23 -1.61 18.19
CA ILE A 21 -13.95 -1.23 18.81
C ILE A 21 -12.95 -2.39 18.86
N ASN A 22 -13.42 -3.64 18.88
CA ASN A 22 -12.54 -4.82 18.92
C ASN A 22 -11.90 -5.07 17.56
N ASP A 23 -12.62 -4.81 16.46
CA ASP A 23 -12.06 -4.90 15.11
C ASP A 23 -10.92 -3.89 14.94
N TRP A 24 -11.15 -2.64 15.35
CA TRP A 24 -10.12 -1.61 15.38
C TRP A 24 -8.92 -1.99 16.28
N ALA A 25 -9.18 -2.53 17.46
CA ALA A 25 -8.12 -2.95 18.37
C ALA A 25 -7.26 -4.07 17.76
N ALA A 26 -7.89 -5.04 17.08
CA ALA A 26 -7.18 -6.13 16.41
C ALA A 26 -6.30 -5.61 15.26
N ASP A 27 -6.81 -4.70 14.42
CA ASP A 27 -6.00 -4.11 13.34
C ASP A 27 -4.83 -3.27 13.89
N ILE A 28 -5.05 -2.50 14.95
CA ILE A 28 -3.99 -1.70 15.60
C ILE A 28 -2.90 -2.60 16.19
N GLU A 29 -3.30 -3.67 16.88
CA GLU A 29 -2.35 -4.64 17.46
C GLU A 29 -1.55 -5.33 16.36
N GLU A 30 -2.23 -5.80 15.31
CA GLU A 30 -1.62 -6.49 14.18
C GLU A 30 -0.66 -5.60 13.38
N ALA A 31 -1.05 -4.35 13.09
CA ALA A 31 -0.20 -3.38 12.42
C ALA A 31 1.01 -3.02 13.29
N SER A 32 0.79 -2.73 14.58
CA SER A 32 1.85 -2.37 15.50
C SER A 32 2.87 -3.50 15.70
N ALA A 33 2.42 -4.75 15.71
CA ALA A 33 3.28 -5.93 15.82
C ALA A 33 4.16 -6.14 14.56
N ASN A 34 3.87 -5.42 13.47
CA ASN A 34 4.55 -5.53 12.18
C ASN A 34 5.20 -4.20 11.74
N ASP A 35 5.71 -3.44 12.71
CA ASP A 35 6.50 -2.22 12.52
C ASP A 35 5.77 -1.04 11.83
N ILE A 36 4.44 -1.10 11.73
CA ILE A 36 3.63 0.05 11.30
C ILE A 36 3.37 0.94 12.53
N ASP A 37 3.76 2.21 12.42
CA ASP A 37 3.65 3.21 13.49
C ASP A 37 2.22 3.74 13.66
N GLY A 38 1.37 3.57 12.65
CA GLY A 38 0.05 4.17 12.67
C GLY A 38 -0.78 3.98 11.41
N PHE A 39 -2.00 4.53 11.44
CA PHE A 39 -2.89 4.60 10.28
C PHE A 39 -3.09 6.02 9.76
N ALA A 40 -3.07 6.14 8.43
CA ALA A 40 -3.59 7.28 7.69
C ALA A 40 -5.06 7.00 7.38
N LEU A 41 -5.96 7.58 8.18
CA LEU A 41 -7.41 7.33 8.10
C LEU A 41 -7.99 8.09 6.90
N ASN A 42 -8.28 7.36 5.83
CA ASN A 42 -8.93 7.89 4.64
C ASN A 42 -10.43 8.04 4.87
N VAL A 43 -10.91 9.28 4.88
CA VAL A 43 -12.30 9.63 5.20
C VAL A 43 -12.98 10.34 4.04
N GLY A 44 -14.23 9.94 3.77
CA GLY A 44 -15.10 10.53 2.76
C GLY A 44 -16.20 11.43 3.35
N LYS A 45 -17.24 11.69 2.55
CA LYS A 45 -18.34 12.62 2.88
C LYS A 45 -19.37 12.08 3.87
N GLU A 46 -19.46 10.76 4.05
CA GLU A 46 -20.56 10.17 4.81
C GLU A 46 -20.41 10.41 6.33
N PRO A 47 -21.44 10.92 7.03
CA PRO A 47 -21.32 11.31 8.45
C PRO A 47 -20.88 10.18 9.39
N TRP A 48 -21.33 8.95 9.14
CA TRP A 48 -21.01 7.79 9.98
C TRP A 48 -19.50 7.47 10.01
N GLN A 49 -18.73 7.94 9.02
CA GLN A 49 -17.28 7.72 9.02
C GLN A 49 -16.61 8.42 10.21
N GLN A 50 -17.13 9.57 10.64
CA GLN A 50 -16.62 10.28 11.82
C GLN A 50 -16.82 9.45 13.10
N ASP A 51 -17.94 8.72 13.23
CA ASP A 51 -18.17 7.80 14.35
C ASP A 51 -17.19 6.62 14.35
N ARG A 52 -16.84 6.11 13.16
CA ARG A 52 -15.81 5.05 13.02
C ARG A 52 -14.42 5.57 13.36
N VAL A 53 -14.08 6.80 12.98
CA VAL A 53 -12.83 7.45 13.41
C VAL A 53 -12.79 7.63 14.93
N ALA A 54 -13.90 8.07 15.55
CA ALA A 54 -13.98 8.16 17.01
C ALA A 54 -13.76 6.80 17.69
N THR A 55 -14.34 5.73 17.13
CA THR A 55 -14.15 4.36 17.61
C THR A 55 -12.68 3.90 17.46
N CYS A 56 -12.02 4.26 16.36
CA CYS A 56 -10.60 4.00 16.13
C CYS A 56 -9.71 4.71 17.17
N PHE A 57 -9.94 6.00 17.42
CA PHE A 57 -9.21 6.74 18.46
C PHE A 57 -9.41 6.14 19.86
N ALA A 58 -10.62 5.69 20.18
CA ALA A 58 -10.91 4.99 21.43
C ALA A 58 -10.18 3.64 21.53
N ALA A 59 -10.06 2.88 20.44
CA ALA A 59 -9.25 1.66 20.38
C ALA A 59 -7.76 1.97 20.57
N ALA A 60 -7.22 2.96 19.84
CA ALA A 60 -5.82 3.37 19.93
C ALA A 60 -5.45 3.89 21.32
N ALA A 61 -6.38 4.56 22.03
CA ALA A 61 -6.18 4.98 23.41
C ALA A 61 -5.97 3.79 24.37
N ARG A 62 -6.54 2.62 24.07
CA ARG A 62 -6.41 1.39 24.86
C ARG A 62 -5.19 0.55 24.47
N ALA A 63 -4.61 0.79 23.29
CA ALA A 63 -3.44 0.06 22.82
C ALA A 63 -2.22 0.33 23.73
N SER A 64 -1.45 -0.71 24.02
CA SER A 64 -0.21 -0.60 24.79
C SER A 64 0.89 0.11 24.00
N ALA A 65 0.97 -0.16 22.70
CA ALA A 65 1.91 0.46 21.80
C ALA A 65 1.54 1.93 21.49
N PRO A 66 2.53 2.81 21.25
CA PRO A 66 2.28 4.19 20.83
C PRO A 66 1.85 4.26 19.36
N PHE A 67 0.64 3.80 19.06
CA PHE A 67 0.08 3.78 17.71
C PHE A 67 -0.54 5.13 17.35
N ALA A 68 -0.06 5.74 16.28
CA ALA A 68 -0.45 7.09 15.87
C ALA A 68 -1.52 7.06 14.77
N LEU A 69 -2.38 8.08 14.74
CA LEU A 69 -3.44 8.22 13.74
C LEU A 69 -3.37 9.61 13.12
N PHE A 70 -3.53 9.73 11.81
CA PHE A 70 -3.75 11.03 11.17
C PHE A 70 -4.83 10.94 10.09
N LEU A 71 -5.38 12.09 9.74
CA LEU A 71 -6.49 12.19 8.79
C LEU A 71 -5.97 12.36 7.37
N SER A 72 -6.50 11.54 6.46
CA SER A 72 -6.34 11.67 5.02
C SER A 72 -7.72 11.95 4.41
N PHE A 73 -8.00 13.19 4.02
CA PHE A 73 -9.31 13.53 3.45
C PHE A 73 -9.41 13.07 1.99
N ASP A 74 -10.40 12.23 1.67
CA ASP A 74 -10.67 11.81 0.30
C ASP A 74 -11.44 12.91 -0.44
N MET A 75 -10.69 13.75 -1.15
CA MET A 75 -11.25 14.88 -1.89
C MET A 75 -11.89 14.47 -3.22
N SER A 76 -11.83 13.18 -3.60
CA SER A 76 -12.66 12.63 -4.68
C SER A 76 -14.10 12.38 -4.23
N SER A 77 -14.32 12.22 -2.92
CA SER A 77 -15.62 12.00 -2.29
C SER A 77 -16.17 13.26 -1.62
N ILE A 78 -15.31 13.99 -0.89
CA ILE A 78 -15.69 15.16 -0.10
C ILE A 78 -16.00 16.37 -1.02
N PRO A 79 -17.18 17.01 -0.89
CA PRO A 79 -17.47 18.27 -1.56
C PRO A 79 -16.39 19.32 -1.25
N SER A 80 -16.03 20.13 -2.23
CA SER A 80 -15.02 21.19 -2.07
C SER A 80 -15.22 22.35 -3.04
N ALA A 81 -16.48 22.61 -3.41
CA ALA A 81 -16.85 23.66 -4.35
C ALA A 81 -17.23 24.96 -3.64
N SER A 82 -17.87 24.88 -2.48
CA SER A 82 -18.37 26.03 -1.72
C SER A 82 -17.45 26.36 -0.54
N PRO A 83 -17.41 27.61 -0.05
CA PRO A 83 -16.65 27.95 1.15
C PRO A 83 -17.07 27.15 2.39
N GLY A 84 -18.35 26.75 2.47
CA GLY A 84 -18.88 25.98 3.59
C GLY A 84 -18.39 24.53 3.64
N ASP A 85 -17.91 23.99 2.52
CA ASP A 85 -17.47 22.60 2.43
C ASP A 85 -16.23 22.32 3.30
N VAL A 86 -15.45 23.36 3.63
CA VAL A 86 -14.29 23.26 4.55
C VAL A 86 -14.71 22.86 5.97
N GLU A 87 -15.97 23.07 6.35
CA GLU A 87 -16.45 22.79 7.71
C GLU A 87 -16.40 21.31 8.04
N LEU A 88 -16.52 20.42 7.05
CA LEU A 88 -16.34 18.99 7.28
C LEU A 88 -14.91 18.70 7.77
N LEU A 89 -13.89 19.25 7.11
CA LEU A 89 -12.47 19.09 7.48
C LEU A 89 -12.21 19.67 8.88
N ARG A 90 -12.76 20.86 9.16
CA ARG A 90 -12.69 21.50 10.48
C ARG A 90 -13.33 20.64 11.56
N SER A 91 -14.48 20.01 11.30
CA SER A 91 -15.18 19.19 12.29
C SER A 91 -14.35 17.98 12.76
N TYR A 92 -13.64 17.32 11.84
CA TYR A 92 -12.73 16.22 12.20
C TYR A 92 -11.55 16.70 13.06
N LEU A 93 -10.97 17.86 12.73
CA LEU A 93 -9.88 18.43 13.53
C LEU A 93 -10.35 18.92 14.89
N ALA A 94 -11.58 19.44 15.00
CA ALA A 94 -12.16 19.86 16.27
C ALA A 94 -12.41 18.65 17.18
N ALA A 95 -12.88 17.53 16.60
CA ALA A 95 -13.16 16.31 17.34
C ALA A 95 -11.88 15.59 17.80
N PHE A 96 -10.85 15.52 16.94
CA PHE A 96 -9.72 14.60 17.15
C PHE A 96 -8.35 15.29 17.21
N GLY A 97 -8.25 16.56 16.81
CA GLY A 97 -6.97 17.26 16.66
C GLY A 97 -6.14 17.33 17.94
N SER A 98 -6.79 17.40 19.11
CA SER A 98 -6.15 17.41 20.43
C SER A 98 -5.91 16.03 21.03
N HIS A 99 -6.38 14.95 20.39
CA HIS A 99 -6.28 13.60 20.93
C HIS A 99 -4.80 13.16 21.08
N PRO A 100 -4.40 12.49 22.17
CA PRO A 100 -3.00 12.08 22.39
C PRO A 100 -2.43 11.14 21.31
N ARG A 101 -3.31 10.39 20.64
CA ARG A 101 -2.94 9.51 19.50
C ARG A 101 -2.93 10.21 18.14
N MET A 102 -3.34 11.48 18.06
CA MET A 102 -3.27 12.25 16.81
C MET A 102 -1.80 12.53 16.48
N PHE A 103 -1.34 12.03 15.35
CA PHE A 103 0.05 12.15 14.94
C PHE A 103 0.44 13.62 14.77
N ARG A 104 1.54 14.01 15.41
CA ARG A 104 2.13 15.33 15.29
C ARG A 104 3.48 15.24 14.63
N TYR A 105 3.63 15.92 13.50
CA TYR A 105 4.90 16.06 12.82
C TYR A 105 5.37 17.51 12.96
N ARG A 106 6.63 17.68 13.42
CA ARG A 106 7.23 19.00 13.69
C ARG A 106 6.33 19.89 14.58
N GLY A 107 5.70 19.28 15.59
CA GLY A 107 4.86 19.96 16.57
C GLY A 107 3.42 20.28 16.13
N LYS A 108 3.03 19.94 14.89
CA LYS A 108 1.69 20.22 14.34
C LYS A 108 0.98 18.94 13.92
N VAL A 109 -0.36 18.94 13.90
CA VAL A 109 -1.16 17.79 13.43
C VAL A 109 -0.86 17.54 11.95
N LEU A 110 -0.40 16.34 11.58
CA LEU A 110 -0.26 16.01 10.18
C LEU A 110 -1.63 15.82 9.54
N VAL A 111 -1.88 16.48 8.42
CA VAL A 111 -3.10 16.31 7.60
C VAL A 111 -2.68 15.98 6.18
N SER A 112 -3.30 14.96 5.59
CA SER A 112 -3.10 14.54 4.21
C SER A 112 -4.43 14.58 3.45
N THR A 113 -4.34 14.37 2.14
CA THR A 113 -5.50 14.12 1.27
C THR A 113 -5.19 12.97 0.32
N PHE A 114 -6.25 12.37 -0.23
CA PHE A 114 -6.22 11.74 -1.55
C PHE A 114 -6.91 12.68 -2.53
N ALA A 115 -6.24 13.00 -3.64
CA ALA A 115 -6.66 14.04 -4.59
C ALA A 115 -6.87 15.42 -3.93
N GLY A 116 -7.55 16.31 -4.66
CA GLY A 116 -7.96 17.64 -4.18
C GLY A 116 -7.43 18.78 -5.04
N GLU A 117 -6.71 18.49 -6.12
CA GLU A 117 -6.18 19.49 -7.04
C GLU A 117 -7.26 20.32 -7.75
N GLY A 118 -8.49 19.79 -7.84
CA GLY A 118 -9.66 20.48 -8.38
C GLY A 118 -10.51 21.23 -7.35
N SER A 119 -10.18 21.16 -6.06
CA SER A 119 -10.92 21.82 -4.99
C SER A 119 -10.86 23.35 -5.14
N THR A 120 -11.99 24.03 -4.90
CA THR A 120 -12.09 25.49 -5.04
C THR A 120 -12.46 26.18 -3.73
N PHE A 121 -13.31 25.58 -2.89
CA PHE A 121 -13.84 26.17 -1.66
C PHE A 121 -14.41 27.60 -1.86
N GLY A 122 -15.03 27.85 -3.02
CA GLY A 122 -15.50 29.18 -3.43
C GLY A 122 -14.37 30.20 -3.60
N ARG A 123 -13.16 29.74 -3.94
CA ARG A 123 -11.97 30.53 -4.29
C ARG A 123 -11.43 30.07 -5.65
N GLY A 124 -10.40 30.74 -6.16
CA GLY A 124 -9.63 30.24 -7.29
C GLY A 124 -8.75 29.04 -6.91
N ALA A 125 -8.40 28.19 -7.87
CA ALA A 125 -7.61 26.97 -7.64
C ALA A 125 -6.27 27.21 -6.92
N ARG A 126 -5.67 28.39 -7.09
CA ARG A 126 -4.44 28.80 -6.42
C ARG A 126 -4.62 29.04 -4.90
N ASP A 127 -5.75 29.62 -4.52
CA ASP A 127 -5.99 30.10 -3.16
C ASP A 127 -6.86 29.13 -2.34
N ALA A 128 -7.50 28.17 -2.99
CA ALA A 128 -8.42 27.20 -2.38
C ALA A 128 -7.80 26.47 -1.18
N TRP A 129 -6.60 25.90 -1.37
CA TRP A 129 -5.91 25.17 -0.30
C TRP A 129 -5.30 26.08 0.76
N ALA A 130 -4.96 27.33 0.42
CA ALA A 130 -4.54 28.31 1.42
C ALA A 130 -5.71 28.65 2.36
N PHE A 131 -6.89 28.95 1.79
CA PHE A 131 -8.12 29.15 2.55
C PHE A 131 -8.47 27.93 3.41
N ALA A 132 -8.45 26.72 2.84
CA ALA A 132 -8.76 25.50 3.59
C ALA A 132 -7.76 25.25 4.73
N LYS A 133 -6.47 25.46 4.48
CA LYS A 133 -5.43 25.33 5.50
C LYS A 133 -5.62 26.34 6.62
N ASP A 134 -5.85 27.61 6.31
CA ASP A 134 -6.06 28.65 7.32
C ASP A 134 -7.29 28.33 8.18
N ALA A 135 -8.39 27.94 7.54
CA ALA A 135 -9.60 27.53 8.24
C ALA A 135 -9.37 26.30 9.14
N MET A 136 -8.53 25.35 8.75
CA MET A 136 -8.14 24.23 9.62
C MET A 136 -7.22 24.68 10.78
N GLN A 137 -6.30 25.62 10.52
CA GLN A 137 -5.36 26.14 11.52
C GLN A 137 -6.05 26.93 12.64
N ASP A 138 -7.21 27.53 12.39
CA ASP A 138 -8.05 28.15 13.43
C ASP A 138 -8.47 27.14 14.53
N VAL A 139 -8.54 25.85 14.18
CA VAL A 139 -8.94 24.77 15.09
C VAL A 139 -7.73 24.18 15.80
N VAL A 140 -6.71 23.82 15.04
CA VAL A 140 -5.47 23.22 15.56
C VAL A 140 -4.31 23.49 14.58
N PRO A 141 -3.07 23.75 15.04
CA PRO A 141 -1.95 23.89 14.12
C PRO A 141 -1.75 22.62 13.27
N ILE A 142 -1.75 22.77 11.94
CA ILE A 142 -1.61 21.66 10.99
C ILE A 142 -0.30 21.70 10.18
N TYR A 143 0.14 20.51 9.78
CA TYR A 143 1.22 20.26 8.83
C TYR A 143 0.64 19.53 7.63
N PHE A 144 0.47 20.23 6.52
CA PHE A 144 -0.30 19.77 5.36
C PHE A 144 0.60 19.08 4.32
N VAL A 145 0.37 17.77 4.12
CA VAL A 145 1.15 16.89 3.23
C VAL A 145 0.19 16.10 2.32
N PRO A 146 -0.47 16.74 1.34
CA PRO A 146 -1.49 16.11 0.50
C PRO A 146 -0.90 15.26 -0.64
N ALA A 147 -1.72 14.33 -1.17
CA ALA A 147 -1.50 13.74 -2.49
C ALA A 147 -2.34 14.48 -3.53
N LEU A 148 -1.81 15.59 -4.05
CA LEU A 148 -2.40 16.31 -5.19
C LEU A 148 -1.87 15.71 -6.49
N PHE A 149 -2.76 15.32 -7.40
CA PHE A 149 -2.38 14.70 -8.68
C PHE A 149 -2.03 15.76 -9.74
N VAL A 150 -1.03 16.58 -9.43
CA VAL A 150 -0.51 17.65 -10.28
C VAL A 150 0.95 17.40 -10.65
N ASP A 151 1.41 18.03 -11.74
CA ASP A 151 2.84 18.07 -12.04
C ASP A 151 3.59 18.76 -10.87
N PRO A 152 4.63 18.12 -10.29
CA PRO A 152 5.46 18.69 -9.23
C PRO A 152 6.03 20.08 -9.49
N THR A 153 6.21 20.47 -10.75
CA THR A 153 6.65 21.84 -11.12
C THR A 153 5.68 22.93 -10.62
N ARG A 154 4.44 22.58 -10.29
CA ARG A 154 3.42 23.50 -9.76
C ARG A 154 3.50 23.70 -8.24
N TYR A 155 4.28 22.92 -7.50
CA TYR A 155 4.35 23.04 -6.03
C TYR A 155 4.71 24.45 -5.52
N PRO A 156 5.64 25.20 -6.15
CA PRO A 156 5.93 26.57 -5.72
C PRO A 156 4.74 27.52 -5.81
N GLU A 157 3.70 27.19 -6.59
CA GLU A 157 2.50 28.00 -6.76
C GLU A 157 1.42 27.71 -5.70
N ILE A 158 1.61 26.68 -4.88
CA ILE A 158 0.65 26.21 -3.87
C ILE A 158 1.22 26.48 -2.47
N PRO A 159 1.08 27.70 -1.93
CA PRO A 159 1.71 28.10 -0.67
C PRO A 159 1.22 27.31 0.55
N ALA A 160 0.10 26.60 0.44
CA ALA A 160 -0.45 25.78 1.52
C ALA A 160 0.42 24.54 1.84
N LEU A 161 1.31 24.10 0.95
CA LEU A 161 2.04 22.84 1.10
C LEU A 161 3.18 22.93 2.14
N ASP A 162 3.06 22.21 3.26
CA ASP A 162 4.21 21.93 4.15
C ASP A 162 5.00 20.70 3.67
N GLY A 163 4.42 19.91 2.77
CA GLY A 163 5.02 18.77 2.12
C GLY A 163 4.09 18.23 1.05
N VAL A 164 4.50 17.11 0.44
CA VAL A 164 3.68 16.39 -0.55
C VAL A 164 3.77 14.89 -0.32
N PHE A 165 2.71 14.20 -0.72
CA PHE A 165 2.65 12.75 -0.76
C PHE A 165 2.60 12.26 -2.20
N ASN A 166 3.62 11.52 -2.63
CA ASN A 166 3.58 10.84 -3.93
C ASN A 166 2.86 9.49 -3.82
N TRP A 167 1.52 9.51 -3.83
CA TRP A 167 0.67 8.30 -3.88
C TRP A 167 1.06 7.39 -5.05
N ASN A 168 1.19 7.98 -6.24
CA ASN A 168 1.48 7.27 -7.48
C ASN A 168 2.87 6.63 -7.51
N GLY A 169 3.77 7.00 -6.59
CA GLY A 169 5.09 6.38 -6.41
C GLY A 169 5.04 4.92 -5.97
N GLY A 170 3.86 4.39 -5.61
CA GLY A 170 3.68 2.98 -5.27
C GLY A 170 3.83 2.03 -6.46
N TRP A 171 3.62 2.50 -7.70
CA TRP A 171 3.55 1.65 -8.89
C TRP A 171 4.17 2.32 -10.13
N PRO A 172 4.60 1.55 -11.14
CA PRO A 172 5.13 2.07 -12.40
C PRO A 172 3.99 2.51 -13.37
N LEU A 173 3.26 3.58 -13.01
CA LEU A 173 2.06 4.02 -13.74
C LEU A 173 2.31 4.50 -15.19
N HIS A 174 3.55 4.80 -15.55
CA HIS A 174 3.92 5.22 -16.90
C HIS A 174 3.84 4.08 -17.92
N LEU A 175 3.85 2.82 -17.46
CA LEU A 175 3.84 1.67 -18.35
C LEU A 175 2.52 1.53 -19.08
N THR A 176 2.63 1.14 -20.34
CA THR A 176 1.51 0.75 -21.20
C THR A 176 1.88 -0.51 -21.96
N PRO A 177 0.90 -1.32 -22.42
CA PRO A 177 1.18 -2.51 -23.23
C PRO A 177 1.98 -2.24 -24.52
N ALA A 178 2.05 -0.99 -24.97
CA ALA A 178 2.82 -0.60 -26.15
C ALA A 178 4.33 -0.45 -25.88
N HIS A 179 4.75 -0.36 -24.63
CA HIS A 179 6.18 -0.28 -24.29
C HIS A 179 6.91 -1.58 -24.67
N PRO A 180 8.17 -1.51 -25.13
CA PRO A 180 8.94 -2.70 -25.41
C PRO A 180 9.15 -3.51 -24.14
N ARG A 181 9.24 -4.83 -24.27
CA ARG A 181 9.31 -5.75 -23.13
C ARG A 181 10.40 -5.42 -22.12
N ARG A 182 11.57 -4.97 -22.60
CA ARG A 182 12.72 -4.55 -21.77
C ARG A 182 12.46 -3.36 -20.86
N GLU A 183 11.44 -2.56 -21.16
CA GLU A 183 11.02 -1.41 -20.33
C GLU A 183 9.91 -1.81 -19.35
N ILE A 184 9.10 -2.82 -19.72
CA ILE A 184 8.10 -3.42 -18.84
C ILE A 184 8.78 -4.29 -17.75
N GLU A 185 9.82 -5.04 -18.10
CA GLU A 185 10.59 -5.86 -17.16
C GLU A 185 11.46 -5.02 -16.25
N SER A 186 11.30 -5.21 -14.94
CA SER A 186 12.03 -4.48 -13.90
C SER A 186 12.00 -2.96 -14.10
N PRO A 187 10.81 -2.34 -14.21
CA PRO A 187 10.68 -0.95 -14.61
C PRO A 187 11.33 -0.04 -13.56
N VAL A 188 11.76 1.14 -14.01
CA VAL A 188 12.31 2.17 -13.12
C VAL A 188 11.18 2.78 -12.30
N LEU A 189 11.44 3.02 -11.01
CA LEU A 189 10.49 3.58 -10.04
C LEU A 189 10.86 5.03 -9.67
N ASP A 190 11.18 5.88 -10.65
CA ASP A 190 11.87 7.16 -10.42
C ASP A 190 10.97 8.40 -10.30
N THR A 191 9.65 8.23 -10.24
CA THR A 191 8.71 9.36 -10.12
C THR A 191 9.04 10.26 -8.93
N ASP A 192 9.47 9.69 -7.80
CA ASP A 192 9.92 10.43 -6.61
C ASP A 192 10.99 11.48 -6.88
N ARG A 193 11.88 11.27 -7.86
CA ARG A 193 12.96 12.22 -8.16
C ARG A 193 12.38 13.55 -8.66
N HIS A 194 11.31 13.50 -9.46
CA HIS A 194 10.63 14.69 -9.96
C HIS A 194 9.89 15.43 -8.84
N HIS A 195 9.33 14.71 -7.86
CA HIS A 195 8.79 15.34 -6.66
C HIS A 195 9.90 16.02 -5.85
N LEU A 196 10.98 15.28 -5.54
CA LEU A 196 12.07 15.75 -4.70
C LEU A 196 12.86 16.93 -5.28
N SER A 197 12.92 17.07 -6.61
CA SER A 197 13.60 18.19 -7.27
C SER A 197 12.80 19.49 -7.22
N ASN A 198 11.47 19.41 -7.08
CA ASN A 198 10.57 20.56 -7.03
C ASN A 198 10.16 20.96 -5.61
N LEU A 199 10.59 20.21 -4.59
CA LEU A 199 10.39 20.56 -3.18
C LEU A 199 11.47 21.50 -2.66
N SER A 200 11.06 22.49 -1.88
CA SER A 200 11.99 23.28 -1.07
C SER A 200 12.58 22.42 0.06
N SER A 201 13.75 22.82 0.59
CA SER A 201 14.40 22.12 1.71
C SER A 201 13.57 22.12 3.02
N ALA A 202 12.61 23.04 3.14
CA ALA A 202 11.71 23.12 4.29
C ALA A 202 10.57 22.08 4.20
N GLN A 203 10.20 21.68 2.98
CA GLN A 203 9.05 20.82 2.74
C GLN A 203 9.36 19.33 2.93
N THR A 204 8.35 18.58 3.39
CA THR A 204 8.47 17.14 3.60
C THR A 204 8.03 16.35 2.37
N PHE A 205 8.76 15.28 2.08
CA PHE A 205 8.33 14.27 1.13
C PHE A 205 7.83 13.03 1.88
N MET A 206 6.57 12.68 1.65
CA MET A 206 5.99 11.40 2.05
C MET A 206 5.94 10.49 0.82
N ALA A 207 6.47 9.28 0.94
CA ALA A 207 6.57 8.34 -0.16
C ALA A 207 5.55 7.21 -0.03
N ALA A 208 5.06 6.70 -1.16
CA ALA A 208 4.20 5.52 -1.20
C ALA A 208 5.00 4.23 -1.46
N VAL A 209 4.50 3.13 -0.91
CA VAL A 209 4.89 1.77 -1.25
C VAL A 209 3.67 0.86 -1.28
N SER A 210 3.57 -0.02 -2.27
CA SER A 210 2.44 -0.94 -2.44
C SER A 210 2.91 -2.23 -3.08
N PRO A 211 2.34 -3.39 -2.71
CA PRO A 211 2.76 -4.65 -3.31
C PRO A 211 2.13 -4.91 -4.69
N TRP A 212 0.91 -4.45 -4.91
CA TRP A 212 0.05 -4.90 -6.00
C TRP A 212 -1.00 -3.84 -6.34
N PHE A 213 -1.71 -3.97 -7.46
CA PHE A 213 -2.93 -3.21 -7.73
C PHE A 213 -3.76 -3.94 -8.77
N PHE A 214 -5.01 -4.23 -8.43
CA PHE A 214 -5.98 -4.78 -9.36
C PHE A 214 -7.40 -4.43 -8.90
N THR A 215 -8.24 -4.00 -9.83
CA THR A 215 -9.65 -3.75 -9.56
C THR A 215 -10.50 -4.24 -10.73
N HIS A 216 -11.72 -4.72 -10.45
CA HIS A 216 -12.57 -5.44 -11.41
C HIS A 216 -14.08 -5.13 -11.30
N TYR A 217 -14.39 -3.86 -11.04
CA TYR A 217 -15.74 -3.35 -11.08
C TYR A 217 -16.18 -3.10 -12.52
N GLY A 218 -17.30 -3.73 -12.92
CA GLY A 218 -17.84 -3.59 -14.28
C GLY A 218 -18.51 -2.22 -14.55
N PRO A 219 -18.87 -1.96 -15.82
CA PRO A 219 -19.49 -0.70 -16.24
C PRO A 219 -20.80 -0.37 -15.53
N ASP A 220 -21.54 -1.37 -15.08
CA ASP A 220 -22.81 -1.21 -14.35
C ASP A 220 -22.61 -0.89 -12.85
N SER A 221 -21.36 -0.60 -12.43
CA SER A 221 -20.99 -0.29 -11.04
C SER A 221 -20.07 0.93 -10.96
N TRP A 222 -18.84 0.78 -10.46
CA TRP A 222 -17.85 1.87 -10.39
C TRP A 222 -17.03 2.04 -11.67
N ASP A 223 -17.18 1.16 -12.67
CA ASP A 223 -16.43 1.15 -13.93
C ASP A 223 -14.89 1.21 -13.70
N LYS A 224 -14.43 0.39 -12.75
CA LYS A 224 -13.02 0.29 -12.38
C LYS A 224 -12.46 -1.07 -12.74
N ASN A 225 -11.79 -1.15 -13.88
CA ASN A 225 -11.28 -2.42 -14.39
C ASN A 225 -9.88 -2.28 -15.03
N TRP A 226 -8.83 -2.42 -14.22
CA TRP A 226 -7.43 -2.36 -14.67
C TRP A 226 -6.46 -2.95 -13.64
N ILE A 227 -5.22 -3.18 -14.08
CA ILE A 227 -4.07 -3.46 -13.20
C ILE A 227 -3.01 -2.37 -13.28
N TYR A 228 -2.22 -2.25 -12.21
CA TYR A 228 -0.85 -1.73 -12.31
C TYR A 228 0.12 -2.90 -12.16
N ARG A 229 1.29 -2.83 -12.82
CA ARG A 229 2.27 -3.92 -12.76
C ARG A 229 2.82 -4.04 -11.34
N GLY A 230 2.48 -5.12 -10.65
CA GLY A 230 3.06 -5.55 -9.35
C GLY A 230 4.20 -6.56 -9.46
N ASP A 231 4.58 -6.93 -10.68
CA ASP A 231 5.61 -7.91 -10.99
C ASP A 231 7.04 -7.44 -10.69
N ASP A 232 8.03 -8.30 -10.93
CA ASP A 232 9.46 -8.04 -10.72
C ASP A 232 9.77 -7.69 -9.27
N TRP A 233 9.14 -8.36 -8.32
CA TRP A 233 9.29 -8.07 -6.89
C TRP A 233 9.05 -6.59 -6.54
N LEU A 234 8.07 -5.93 -7.19
CA LEU A 234 7.78 -4.49 -7.02
C LEU A 234 7.88 -4.05 -5.56
N PHE A 235 7.24 -4.78 -4.65
CA PHE A 235 7.18 -4.43 -3.24
C PHE A 235 8.58 -4.34 -2.59
N ALA A 236 9.41 -5.35 -2.82
CA ALA A 236 10.77 -5.41 -2.27
C ALA A 236 11.66 -4.33 -2.92
N ARG A 237 11.59 -4.18 -4.25
CA ARG A 237 12.38 -3.17 -4.98
C ARG A 237 12.03 -1.75 -4.58
N ARG A 238 10.74 -1.48 -4.39
CA ARG A 238 10.28 -0.17 -3.95
C ARG A 238 10.78 0.13 -2.53
N TRP A 239 10.70 -0.82 -1.62
CA TRP A 239 11.27 -0.67 -0.28
C TRP A 239 12.79 -0.46 -0.28
N GLU A 240 13.55 -1.26 -1.04
CA GLU A 240 15.00 -1.08 -1.21
C GLU A 240 15.32 0.34 -1.68
N GLN A 241 14.62 0.84 -2.70
CA GLN A 241 14.78 2.21 -3.19
C GLN A 241 14.52 3.25 -2.09
N LEU A 242 13.44 3.10 -1.32
CA LEU A 242 13.09 4.03 -0.23
C LEU A 242 14.12 4.03 0.89
N ILE A 243 14.72 2.88 1.18
CA ILE A 243 15.81 2.75 2.16
C ILE A 243 17.08 3.43 1.64
N GLU A 244 17.43 3.25 0.37
CA GLU A 244 18.57 3.92 -0.27
C GLU A 244 18.44 5.46 -0.24
N MET A 245 17.23 5.98 -0.47
CA MET A 245 16.95 7.42 -0.44
C MET A 245 16.43 7.93 0.90
N ARG A 246 16.54 7.13 1.98
CA ARG A 246 16.02 7.42 3.32
C ARG A 246 16.36 8.82 3.85
N ALA A 247 17.53 9.36 3.50
CA ALA A 247 17.92 10.70 3.91
C ALA A 247 16.95 11.80 3.45
N ARG A 248 16.16 11.55 2.40
CA ARG A 248 15.20 12.47 1.79
C ARG A 248 13.73 12.13 2.07
N VAL A 249 13.46 11.00 2.73
CA VAL A 249 12.11 10.50 3.01
C VAL A 249 11.95 10.33 4.52
N ASP A 250 11.04 11.06 5.14
CA ASP A 250 10.79 10.94 6.59
C ASP A 250 9.60 10.03 6.90
N ILE A 251 8.65 9.94 5.98
CA ILE A 251 7.39 9.23 6.16
C ILE A 251 7.15 8.34 4.93
N VAL A 252 6.89 7.07 5.17
CA VAL A 252 6.41 6.13 4.16
C VAL A 252 4.97 5.77 4.48
N GLN A 253 4.10 5.80 3.48
CA GLN A 253 2.75 5.26 3.56
C GLN A 253 2.66 3.97 2.74
N VAL A 254 2.32 2.87 3.41
CA VAL A 254 1.99 1.60 2.77
C VAL A 254 0.56 1.69 2.25
N ILE A 255 0.38 1.50 0.94
CA ILE A 255 -0.90 1.53 0.27
C ILE A 255 -1.26 0.09 -0.07
N SER A 256 -2.17 -0.55 0.66
CA SER A 256 -2.95 -0.06 1.81
C SER A 256 -3.07 -1.11 2.91
N TRP A 257 -3.69 -0.78 4.03
CA TRP A 257 -4.06 -1.76 5.05
C TRP A 257 -5.23 -2.63 4.57
N ASN A 258 -6.34 -2.02 4.12
CA ASN A 258 -7.64 -2.70 3.93
C ASN A 258 -8.42 -2.27 2.66
N ASP A 259 -7.76 -1.79 1.62
CA ASP A 259 -8.45 -1.55 0.34
C ASP A 259 -8.58 -2.84 -0.46
N TYR A 260 -9.66 -3.57 -0.19
CA TYR A 260 -9.93 -4.89 -0.74
C TYR A 260 -10.25 -4.84 -2.24
N GLY A 261 -11.09 -3.89 -2.66
CA GLY A 261 -11.58 -3.75 -4.03
C GLY A 261 -10.50 -3.40 -5.05
N GLU A 262 -9.38 -2.83 -4.59
CA GLU A 262 -8.19 -2.52 -5.39
C GLU A 262 -7.01 -3.48 -5.16
N SER A 263 -7.23 -4.55 -4.37
CA SER A 263 -6.30 -5.68 -4.20
C SER A 263 -4.90 -5.32 -3.71
N HIS A 264 -4.69 -4.12 -3.17
CA HIS A 264 -3.39 -3.67 -2.68
C HIS A 264 -3.29 -3.64 -1.14
N TYR A 265 -4.29 -4.19 -0.46
CA TYR A 265 -4.30 -4.36 0.98
C TYR A 265 -3.17 -5.30 1.45
N ILE A 266 -2.66 -5.08 2.67
CA ILE A 266 -1.70 -5.99 3.30
C ILE A 266 -2.23 -6.60 4.61
N CYS A 267 -3.41 -6.20 5.09
CA CYS A 267 -3.97 -6.85 6.27
C CYS A 267 -4.21 -8.34 5.98
N PRO A 268 -3.82 -9.25 6.90
CA PRO A 268 -3.89 -10.69 6.66
C PRO A 268 -5.32 -11.22 6.76
N THR A 269 -6.18 -10.51 7.51
CA THR A 269 -7.59 -10.86 7.70
C THR A 269 -8.45 -9.78 7.07
N VAL A 270 -9.37 -10.17 6.19
CA VAL A 270 -10.41 -9.26 5.68
C VAL A 270 -11.39 -8.98 6.81
N ARG A 271 -11.48 -7.72 7.23
CA ARG A 271 -12.40 -7.25 8.29
C ARG A 271 -13.31 -6.17 7.72
N GLY A 272 -14.56 -6.18 8.18
CA GLY A 272 -15.62 -5.26 7.77
C GLY A 272 -16.09 -5.43 6.34
N ALA A 273 -16.34 -4.32 5.65
CA ALA A 273 -16.98 -4.33 4.35
C ALA A 273 -15.96 -4.45 3.21
N GLN A 274 -16.30 -5.26 2.22
CA GLN A 274 -15.59 -5.37 0.94
C GLN A 274 -16.60 -5.22 -0.22
N PRO A 275 -17.05 -3.98 -0.50
CA PRO A 275 -18.17 -3.75 -1.41
C PRO A 275 -17.97 -4.40 -2.78
N ALA A 276 -18.80 -5.40 -3.07
CA ALA A 276 -18.85 -6.14 -4.34
C ALA A 276 -17.51 -6.70 -4.86
N SER A 277 -16.52 -6.94 -4.00
CA SER A 277 -15.19 -7.47 -4.40
C SER A 277 -14.92 -8.92 -4.00
N HIS A 278 -15.88 -9.60 -3.35
CA HIS A 278 -15.77 -10.98 -2.87
C HIS A 278 -15.22 -11.94 -3.93
N ALA A 279 -15.63 -11.77 -5.19
CA ALA A 279 -15.24 -12.63 -6.32
C ALA A 279 -13.73 -12.66 -6.61
N TRP A 280 -12.97 -11.64 -6.20
CA TRP A 280 -11.52 -11.60 -6.37
C TRP A 280 -10.70 -11.40 -5.08
N VAL A 281 -11.38 -11.21 -3.95
CA VAL A 281 -10.76 -11.01 -2.63
C VAL A 281 -10.84 -12.27 -1.78
N ASP A 282 -11.96 -12.99 -1.80
CA ASP A 282 -12.13 -14.17 -0.95
C ASP A 282 -11.15 -15.28 -1.37
N GLY A 283 -10.41 -15.81 -0.38
CA GLY A 283 -9.38 -16.83 -0.62
C GLY A 283 -8.01 -16.29 -1.07
N PHE A 284 -7.81 -14.97 -1.07
CA PHE A 284 -6.53 -14.34 -1.41
C PHE A 284 -5.86 -13.73 -0.17
N PRO A 285 -5.16 -14.52 0.66
CA PRO A 285 -4.51 -14.00 1.86
C PRO A 285 -3.31 -13.13 1.48
N HIS A 286 -3.16 -11.97 2.13
CA HIS A 286 -2.04 -11.03 1.91
C HIS A 286 -1.07 -10.93 3.11
N GLY A 287 -1.19 -11.84 4.08
CA GLY A 287 -0.38 -11.81 5.31
C GLY A 287 1.13 -11.98 5.09
N ALA A 288 1.54 -12.66 4.02
CA ALA A 288 2.97 -12.76 3.68
C ALA A 288 3.56 -11.39 3.34
N TRP A 289 2.79 -10.51 2.67
CA TRP A 289 3.22 -9.14 2.41
C TRP A 289 3.29 -8.29 3.67
N LEU A 290 2.38 -8.44 4.64
CA LEU A 290 2.52 -7.74 5.93
C LEU A 290 3.84 -8.11 6.64
N ARG A 291 4.15 -9.40 6.69
CA ARG A 291 5.38 -9.88 7.34
C ARG A 291 6.64 -9.45 6.60
N LEU A 292 6.62 -9.48 5.27
CA LEU A 292 7.71 -8.94 4.46
C LEU A 292 7.85 -7.41 4.64
N ASN A 293 6.74 -6.70 4.74
CA ASN A 293 6.72 -5.26 5.00
C ASN A 293 7.41 -4.90 6.31
N SER A 294 7.18 -5.65 7.39
CA SER A 294 7.83 -5.42 8.71
C SER A 294 9.36 -5.41 8.59
N PHE A 295 9.96 -6.36 7.84
CA PHE A 295 11.41 -6.41 7.60
C PHE A 295 11.94 -5.12 6.97
N PHE A 296 11.25 -4.59 5.96
CA PHE A 296 11.64 -3.36 5.29
C PHE A 296 11.31 -2.09 6.07
N ALA A 297 10.16 -2.04 6.74
CA ALA A 297 9.76 -0.93 7.59
C ALA A 297 10.78 -0.74 8.72
N ARG A 298 11.24 -1.82 9.33
CA ARG A 298 12.32 -1.81 10.32
C ARG A 298 13.62 -1.26 9.72
N ALA A 299 14.00 -1.74 8.54
CA ALA A 299 15.20 -1.28 7.84
C ALA A 299 15.15 0.22 7.50
N PHE A 300 14.01 0.71 7.03
CA PHE A 300 13.78 2.13 6.76
C PHE A 300 13.85 2.95 8.04
N LYS A 301 13.30 2.46 9.15
CA LYS A 301 13.32 3.18 10.42
C LYS A 301 14.70 3.24 11.03
N ASP A 302 15.46 2.16 10.98
CA ASP A 302 16.77 2.07 11.62
C ASP A 302 17.92 2.53 10.70
N GLY A 303 17.68 2.58 9.40
CA GLY A 303 18.70 2.88 8.39
C GLY A 303 19.63 1.71 8.09
N ALA A 304 19.31 0.51 8.58
CA ALA A 304 20.04 -0.73 8.31
C ALA A 304 19.06 -1.91 8.38
N TYR A 305 19.25 -2.90 7.52
CA TYR A 305 18.43 -4.11 7.54
C TYR A 305 18.57 -4.85 8.88
N PRO A 306 17.45 -5.30 9.49
CA PRO A 306 17.53 -6.07 10.72
C PRO A 306 18.19 -7.43 10.47
N PRO A 307 18.85 -8.02 11.47
CA PRO A 307 19.45 -9.34 11.34
C PRO A 307 18.37 -10.40 11.07
N ILE A 308 18.62 -11.29 10.11
CA ILE A 308 17.74 -12.42 9.83
C ILE A 308 18.04 -13.51 10.87
N GLN A 309 17.06 -13.78 11.73
CA GLN A 309 17.19 -14.76 12.82
C GLN A 309 16.62 -16.14 12.48
N LYS A 310 15.67 -16.18 11.55
CA LYS A 310 15.00 -17.39 11.07
C LYS A 310 14.98 -17.36 9.55
N ASP A 311 15.18 -18.51 8.93
CA ASP A 311 14.92 -18.62 7.50
C ASP A 311 13.45 -18.44 7.23
N THR A 312 13.13 -17.63 6.23
CA THR A 312 11.75 -17.34 5.88
C THR A 312 11.60 -17.27 4.38
N ILE A 313 10.53 -17.89 3.87
CA ILE A 313 10.14 -17.79 2.48
C ILE A 313 8.87 -16.94 2.41
N PHE A 314 8.81 -16.04 1.44
CA PHE A 314 7.60 -15.35 1.02
C PHE A 314 7.40 -15.63 -0.47
N LEU A 315 6.21 -16.03 -0.88
CA LEU A 315 5.89 -16.23 -2.28
C LEU A 315 4.51 -15.70 -2.63
N TRP A 316 4.35 -15.24 -3.85
CA TRP A 316 3.06 -14.77 -4.36
C TRP A 316 2.94 -14.94 -5.87
N GLY A 317 1.70 -15.08 -6.33
CA GLY A 317 1.38 -15.23 -7.74
C GLY A 317 -0.11 -15.08 -7.99
N ARG A 318 -0.47 -14.72 -9.22
CA ARG A 318 -1.88 -14.66 -9.65
C ARG A 318 -2.43 -16.07 -9.94
N PRO A 319 -3.76 -16.26 -9.92
CA PRO A 319 -4.36 -17.59 -9.97
C PRO A 319 -4.52 -18.16 -11.38
N HIS A 320 -4.28 -17.40 -12.45
CA HIS A 320 -4.48 -17.89 -13.82
C HIS A 320 -3.57 -17.20 -14.85
N PRO A 321 -3.37 -17.78 -16.06
CA PRO A 321 -2.65 -17.12 -17.13
C PRO A 321 -3.24 -15.75 -17.46
N ARG A 322 -2.40 -14.73 -17.69
CA ARG A 322 -2.87 -13.37 -18.02
C ARG A 322 -3.83 -13.34 -19.23
N ALA A 323 -3.62 -14.27 -20.16
CA ALA A 323 -4.38 -14.39 -21.39
C ALA A 323 -5.55 -15.39 -21.31
N ALA A 324 -5.79 -15.99 -20.13
CA ALA A 324 -6.91 -16.92 -19.94
C ALA A 324 -8.25 -16.22 -20.18
N HIS A 325 -9.28 -17.00 -20.53
CA HIS A 325 -10.64 -16.51 -20.75
C HIS A 325 -11.53 -16.90 -19.57
N ALA A 326 -12.25 -15.92 -19.01
CA ALA A 326 -13.29 -16.12 -18.02
C ALA A 326 -14.68 -15.91 -18.65
N PRO A 327 -15.66 -16.77 -18.39
CA PRO A 327 -17.01 -16.67 -18.94
C PRO A 327 -17.87 -15.66 -18.16
N GLU A 328 -17.45 -14.40 -18.10
CA GLU A 328 -18.18 -13.33 -17.40
C GLU A 328 -18.43 -12.11 -18.30
N ALA A 329 -19.34 -11.23 -17.87
CA ALA A 329 -19.73 -10.04 -18.64
C ALA A 329 -18.71 -8.90 -18.54
N VAL A 330 -17.98 -8.79 -17.43
CA VAL A 330 -16.95 -7.78 -17.25
C VAL A 330 -15.77 -8.15 -18.15
N PRO A 331 -15.29 -7.26 -19.03
CA PRO A 331 -14.15 -7.58 -19.88
C PRO A 331 -12.89 -7.78 -19.03
N ARG A 332 -11.87 -8.41 -19.61
CA ARG A 332 -10.56 -8.50 -18.97
C ARG A 332 -10.05 -7.10 -18.58
N PRO A 333 -9.41 -6.93 -17.40
CA PRO A 333 -8.90 -5.63 -16.97
C PRO A 333 -7.96 -5.00 -17.97
N ARG A 334 -8.03 -3.67 -18.12
CA ARG A 334 -7.04 -2.92 -18.90
C ARG A 334 -5.64 -3.19 -18.34
N ASN A 335 -4.65 -3.16 -19.23
CA ASN A 335 -3.23 -3.40 -18.92
C ASN A 335 -2.89 -4.83 -18.46
N TRP A 336 -3.77 -5.82 -18.63
CA TRP A 336 -3.50 -7.23 -18.30
C TRP A 336 -2.22 -7.79 -18.98
N GLU A 337 -1.78 -7.19 -20.09
CA GLU A 337 -0.55 -7.53 -20.80
C GLU A 337 0.72 -7.18 -20.00
N LEU A 338 0.61 -6.26 -19.03
CA LEU A 338 1.73 -5.79 -18.22
C LEU A 338 2.15 -6.76 -17.11
N THR A 339 1.60 -7.97 -17.04
CA THR A 339 1.99 -8.98 -16.03
C THR A 339 2.44 -10.29 -16.67
N ASP A 340 3.22 -11.13 -15.98
CA ASP A 340 3.93 -12.31 -16.50
C ASP A 340 3.58 -13.56 -15.73
N ASN A 341 3.40 -14.71 -16.39
CA ASN A 341 2.87 -15.94 -15.76
C ASN A 341 3.94 -16.56 -14.85
N VAL A 342 4.25 -15.88 -13.77
CA VAL A 342 5.38 -16.08 -12.87
C VAL A 342 4.86 -15.95 -11.45
N PHE A 343 5.42 -16.75 -10.55
CA PHE A 343 5.36 -16.47 -9.13
C PHE A 343 6.69 -15.93 -8.63
N TRP A 344 6.58 -14.96 -7.75
CA TRP A 344 7.69 -14.20 -7.20
C TRP A 344 7.97 -14.70 -5.80
N VAL A 345 9.26 -14.80 -5.45
CA VAL A 345 9.73 -15.32 -4.17
C VAL A 345 10.76 -14.37 -3.58
N VAL A 346 10.61 -14.07 -2.30
CA VAL A 346 11.66 -13.47 -1.47
C VAL A 346 12.04 -14.49 -0.41
N VAL A 347 13.33 -14.77 -0.28
CA VAL A 347 13.85 -15.59 0.80
C VAL A 347 14.74 -14.75 1.70
N LEU A 348 14.59 -14.93 3.00
CA LEU A 348 15.49 -14.39 4.03
C LEU A 348 16.26 -15.57 4.60
N CYS A 349 17.58 -15.62 4.36
CA CYS A 349 18.44 -16.71 4.79
C CYS A 349 19.41 -16.27 5.89
N THR A 350 19.49 -17.04 6.97
CA THR A 350 20.44 -16.86 8.08
C THR A 350 21.90 -17.16 7.69
N ALA A 351 22.09 -18.04 6.71
CA ALA A 351 23.37 -18.47 6.17
C ALA A 351 23.20 -18.93 4.71
N PRO A 352 24.28 -19.04 3.91
CA PRO A 352 24.20 -19.56 2.54
C PRO A 352 23.42 -20.86 2.45
N ALA A 353 22.61 -21.00 1.39
CA ALA A 353 21.68 -22.08 1.24
C ALA A 353 21.35 -22.35 -0.24
N SER A 354 20.77 -23.52 -0.47
CA SER A 354 20.23 -23.92 -1.76
C SER A 354 18.70 -23.77 -1.73
N VAL A 355 18.12 -22.98 -2.63
CA VAL A 355 16.68 -22.70 -2.67
C VAL A 355 16.08 -23.33 -3.90
N SER A 356 15.08 -24.19 -3.71
CA SER A 356 14.36 -24.82 -4.82
C SER A 356 12.96 -24.25 -4.95
N LEU A 357 12.59 -23.86 -6.18
CA LEU A 357 11.25 -23.39 -6.56
C LEU A 357 10.54 -24.42 -7.43
N TYR A 358 9.30 -24.72 -7.09
CA TYR A 358 8.48 -25.76 -7.71
C TYR A 358 7.21 -25.15 -8.33
N ALA A 359 6.95 -25.42 -9.61
CA ALA A 359 5.66 -25.19 -10.25
C ALA A 359 4.95 -26.54 -10.48
N GLY A 360 4.62 -27.21 -9.38
CA GLY A 360 4.27 -28.63 -9.33
C GLY A 360 5.46 -29.51 -8.95
N ASP A 361 5.17 -30.75 -8.56
CA ASP A 361 6.17 -31.65 -7.95
C ASP A 361 7.36 -32.00 -8.84
N ASP A 362 7.11 -32.15 -10.15
CA ASP A 362 8.14 -32.55 -11.12
C ASP A 362 8.87 -31.37 -11.78
N ASP A 363 8.49 -30.12 -11.46
CA ASP A 363 9.02 -28.92 -12.10
C ASP A 363 9.84 -28.07 -11.12
N GLU A 364 11.04 -28.57 -10.79
CA GLU A 364 11.98 -27.97 -9.84
C GLU A 364 13.03 -27.08 -10.53
N ARG A 365 13.47 -26.01 -9.85
CA ARG A 365 14.65 -25.23 -10.23
C ARG A 365 15.32 -24.74 -8.95
N THR A 366 16.60 -25.02 -8.86
CA THR A 366 17.42 -24.74 -7.69
C THR A 366 18.34 -23.55 -7.93
N PHE A 367 18.55 -22.76 -6.88
CA PHE A 367 19.37 -21.56 -6.85
C PHE A 367 20.27 -21.61 -5.63
N GLU A 368 21.55 -21.30 -5.79
CA GLU A 368 22.43 -21.07 -4.65
C GLU A 368 22.33 -19.59 -4.23
N VAL A 369 22.04 -19.36 -2.96
CA VAL A 369 21.89 -18.00 -2.40
C VAL A 369 22.82 -17.80 -1.21
N GLY A 370 23.23 -16.55 -0.99
CA GLY A 370 23.98 -16.15 0.20
C GLY A 370 23.10 -16.05 1.45
N ALA A 371 23.72 -15.72 2.58
CA ALA A 371 22.99 -15.17 3.71
C ALA A 371 22.39 -13.80 3.31
N GLY A 372 21.28 -13.42 3.94
CA GLY A 372 20.58 -12.19 3.59
C GLY A 372 19.30 -12.44 2.80
N MET A 373 18.83 -11.39 2.15
CA MET A 373 17.65 -11.44 1.28
C MET A 373 18.05 -11.86 -0.14
N SER A 374 17.24 -12.70 -0.77
CA SER A 374 17.34 -13.00 -2.20
C SER A 374 15.97 -12.97 -2.86
N LYS A 375 15.92 -12.44 -4.08
CA LYS A 375 14.72 -12.33 -4.92
C LYS A 375 14.81 -13.39 -6.02
N LEU A 376 13.89 -14.35 -6.02
CA LEU A 376 13.85 -15.50 -6.94
C LEU A 376 12.45 -15.61 -7.56
N SER A 377 12.34 -16.26 -8.71
CA SER A 377 11.06 -16.42 -9.40
C SER A 377 11.06 -17.63 -10.31
N ARG A 378 9.85 -18.09 -10.65
CA ARG A 378 9.64 -19.19 -11.59
C ARG A 378 8.34 -18.98 -12.34
N SER A 379 8.30 -19.41 -13.60
CA SER A 379 7.07 -19.50 -14.37
C SER A 379 6.05 -20.41 -13.69
N LEU A 380 4.80 -19.98 -13.69
CA LEU A 380 3.65 -20.78 -13.26
C LEU A 380 3.27 -21.80 -14.34
N VAL A 381 2.85 -23.00 -13.92
CA VAL A 381 2.42 -24.09 -14.79
C VAL A 381 0.95 -24.37 -14.53
N VAL A 382 0.14 -24.43 -15.60
CA VAL A 382 -1.31 -24.62 -15.49
C VAL A 382 -1.63 -25.95 -14.81
N GLY A 383 -2.57 -25.93 -13.87
CA GLY A 383 -2.98 -27.10 -13.08
C GLY A 383 -2.02 -27.49 -11.97
N LYS A 384 -1.05 -26.62 -11.63
CA LYS A 384 -0.04 -26.86 -10.59
C LYS A 384 -0.05 -25.75 -9.54
N GLY A 385 0.47 -26.06 -8.36
CA GLY A 385 0.66 -25.12 -7.25
C GLY A 385 2.02 -24.40 -7.27
N MET A 386 2.26 -23.56 -6.26
CA MET A 386 3.54 -22.89 -6.00
C MET A 386 4.15 -23.44 -4.72
N ARG A 387 5.42 -23.83 -4.77
CA ARG A 387 6.15 -24.25 -3.57
C ARG A 387 7.60 -23.79 -3.63
N ALA A 388 8.18 -23.52 -2.47
CA ALA A 388 9.59 -23.23 -2.33
C ALA A 388 10.17 -23.91 -1.09
N THR A 389 11.43 -24.30 -1.17
CA THR A 389 12.19 -24.87 -0.04
C THR A 389 13.55 -24.20 0.06
N VAL A 390 14.03 -24.00 1.28
CA VAL A 390 15.44 -23.69 1.55
C VAL A 390 16.08 -24.96 2.11
N ARG A 391 17.23 -25.34 1.55
CA ARG A 391 18.04 -26.48 1.98
C ARG A 391 19.42 -26.04 2.41
N ARG A 392 19.94 -26.67 3.46
CA ARG A 392 21.37 -26.60 3.82
C ARG A 392 21.92 -27.99 3.98
N ARG A 393 23.02 -28.28 3.27
CA ARG A 393 23.68 -29.59 3.30
C ARG A 393 22.71 -30.74 2.99
N GLY A 394 21.80 -30.52 2.04
CA GLY A 394 20.78 -31.50 1.61
C GLY A 394 19.53 -31.58 2.50
N VAL A 395 19.49 -30.91 3.65
CA VAL A 395 18.34 -30.94 4.58
C VAL A 395 17.45 -29.72 4.35
N VAL A 396 16.12 -29.93 4.23
CA VAL A 396 15.12 -28.85 4.18
C VAL A 396 15.06 -28.18 5.55
N VAL A 397 15.33 -26.87 5.59
CA VAL A 397 15.28 -26.06 6.82
C VAL A 397 14.00 -25.24 6.91
N VAL A 398 13.41 -24.87 5.77
CA VAL A 398 12.09 -24.26 5.68
C VAL A 398 11.45 -24.66 4.35
N GLU A 399 10.14 -24.91 4.39
CA GLU A 399 9.31 -25.24 3.23
C GLU A 399 8.05 -24.40 3.29
N CYS A 400 7.74 -23.73 2.17
CA CYS A 400 6.53 -22.96 1.99
C CYS A 400 5.74 -23.58 0.84
N ASN A 401 4.59 -24.16 1.15
CA ASN A 401 3.60 -24.59 0.17
C ASN A 401 2.47 -23.57 0.13
N ALA A 402 2.06 -23.13 -1.06
CA ALA A 402 0.86 -22.31 -1.21
C ALA A 402 -0.39 -23.21 -1.14
N ASP A 403 -0.75 -23.64 0.07
CA ASP A 403 -1.92 -24.48 0.29
C ASP A 403 -3.20 -23.80 -0.24
N GLY A 404 -3.98 -24.51 -1.04
CA GLY A 404 -5.19 -23.99 -1.66
C GLY A 404 -4.96 -23.19 -2.95
N PHE A 405 -3.72 -22.99 -3.38
CA PHE A 405 -3.42 -22.36 -4.66
C PHE A 405 -3.30 -23.37 -5.80
N GLU A 406 -3.94 -23.06 -6.92
CA GLU A 406 -3.74 -23.70 -8.21
C GLU A 406 -3.65 -22.62 -9.30
N PHE A 407 -2.73 -22.78 -10.25
CA PHE A 407 -2.70 -21.94 -11.44
C PHE A 407 -3.73 -22.42 -12.47
N VAL A 408 -4.96 -21.92 -12.35
CA VAL A 408 -6.13 -22.37 -13.08
C VAL A 408 -6.07 -21.92 -14.54
N GLY A 409 -6.16 -22.86 -15.48
CA GLY A 409 -6.12 -22.56 -16.91
C GLY A 409 -7.40 -21.93 -17.49
N ARG A 410 -8.54 -22.15 -16.82
CA ARG A 410 -9.86 -21.66 -17.22
C ARG A 410 -10.57 -21.06 -16.00
N PRO A 411 -10.27 -19.80 -15.65
CA PRO A 411 -10.87 -19.17 -14.50
C PRO A 411 -12.35 -18.84 -14.75
N ASN A 412 -13.13 -18.71 -13.68
CA ASN A 412 -14.52 -18.21 -13.76
C ASN A 412 -14.61 -16.68 -13.74
N VAL A 413 -13.57 -16.02 -13.20
CA VAL A 413 -13.44 -14.57 -13.07
C VAL A 413 -12.03 -14.15 -13.52
N TYR A 414 -11.86 -13.01 -14.18
CA TYR A 414 -10.58 -12.38 -14.49
C TYR A 414 -9.92 -11.82 -13.22
N ASN A 415 -9.59 -12.71 -12.29
CA ASN A 415 -8.98 -12.35 -11.03
C ASN A 415 -7.46 -12.16 -11.17
N PHE A 416 -7.03 -10.90 -11.21
CA PHE A 416 -5.62 -10.50 -11.20
C PHE A 416 -5.12 -10.11 -9.80
N ASN A 417 -5.84 -10.46 -8.73
CA ASN A 417 -5.31 -10.38 -7.38
C ASN A 417 -4.19 -11.44 -7.19
N ALA A 418 -3.37 -11.31 -6.15
CA ALA A 418 -2.27 -12.23 -5.88
C ALA A 418 -2.53 -13.07 -4.64
N PHE A 419 -2.39 -14.38 -4.77
CA PHE A 419 -2.34 -15.25 -3.61
C PHE A 419 -0.96 -15.13 -2.98
N THR A 420 -0.87 -15.04 -1.65
CA THR A 420 0.42 -14.96 -0.95
C THR A 420 0.58 -16.08 0.08
N ALA A 421 1.79 -16.58 0.25
CA ALA A 421 2.14 -17.59 1.25
C ALA A 421 3.52 -17.31 1.86
N MET A 422 3.74 -17.81 3.08
CA MET A 422 5.03 -17.73 3.77
C MET A 422 5.28 -18.92 4.70
N ALA A 423 6.52 -19.15 5.11
CA ALA A 423 6.92 -20.15 6.12
C ALA A 423 8.17 -19.75 6.91
#